data_AF-A0A968PUB3-F1
#
_entry.id   AF-A0A968PUB3-F1
#
_cell.length_a   1.000
_cell.length_b   1.000
_cell.length_c   1.000
_cell.angle_alpha   90.00
_cell.angle_beta   90.00
_cell.angle_gamma   90.00
#
_symmetry.space_group_name_H-M   'P 1'
#
loop_
_entity.id
_entity.type
_entity.pdbx_description
1 polymer ?
#
loop_
_entity_poly.entity_id
_entity_poly.type
_entity_poly.pdbx_seq_one_letter_code
_entity_poly.pdbx_strand_id
1 'polypeptide(L)' 'MSTFVLVHGAWHEGSAWNEVIKQLEAKGHQAFAPRSQ' A
#
# COMPACT_ATOMS: atom_id res chain seq x y z
N MET A 1 -10.35 -11.58 5.31
CA MET A 1 -9.49 -10.51 5.87
C MET A 1 -8.04 -10.95 5.71
N SER A 2 -7.22 -10.12 5.06
CA SER A 2 -5.80 -10.40 4.80
C SER A 2 -4.98 -9.12 4.97
N THR A 3 -3.69 -9.25 5.21
CA THR A 3 -2.76 -8.12 5.34
C THR A 3 -1.84 -8.07 4.13
N PHE A 4 -1.76 -6.90 3.49
CA PHE A 4 -0.92 -6.64 2.32
C PHE A 4 0.17 -5.63 2.66
N VAL A 5 1.37 -5.89 2.14
CA VAL A 5 2.49 -4.94 2.18
C VAL A 5 2.86 -4.60 0.74
N LEU A 6 2.72 -3.33 0.38
CA LEU A 6 2.95 -2.81 -0.96
C LEU A 6 4.35 -2.20 -1.03
N VAL A 7 5.22 -2.86 -1.80
CA VAL A 7 6.62 -2.46 -1.97
C VAL A 7 6.74 -1.65 -3.26
N HIS A 8 7.30 -0.45 -3.17
CA HIS A 8 7.57 0.39 -4.33
C HIS A 8 8.94 0.06 -4.95
N GLY A 9 9.13 0.45 -6.21
CA GLY A 9 10.42 0.36 -6.88
C GLY A 9 11.39 1.47 -6.42
N ALA A 10 12.65 1.37 -6.86
CA ALA A 10 13.65 2.41 -6.60
C ALA A 10 13.15 3.78 -7.11
N TRP A 11 13.45 4.86 -6.37
CA TRP A 11 13.07 6.25 -6.68
C TRP A 11 11.57 6.59 -6.65
N HIS A 12 10.73 5.66 -6.21
CA HIS A 12 9.32 5.93 -5.91
C HIS A 12 9.10 6.01 -4.39
N GLU A 13 7.95 6.55 -3.98
CA GLU A 13 7.50 6.49 -2.59
C GLU A 13 6.27 5.58 -2.45
N GLY A 14 6.00 5.12 -1.22
CA GLY A 14 4.80 4.38 -0.88
C GLY A 14 3.48 5.09 -1.23
N SER A 15 3.49 6.42 -1.39
CA SER A 15 2.32 7.22 -1.77
C SER A 15 1.75 6.88 -3.15
N ALA A 16 2.53 6.25 -4.05
CA ALA A 16 2.05 5.72 -5.32
C ALA A 16 0.93 4.68 -5.16
N TRP A 17 0.81 4.07 -3.98
CA TRP A 17 -0.15 3.02 -3.69
C TRP A 17 -1.43 3.48 -2.98
N ASN A 18 -1.64 4.79 -2.78
CA ASN A 18 -2.78 5.31 -2.02
C ASN A 18 -4.15 4.81 -2.54
N GLU A 19 -4.34 4.79 -3.86
CA GLU A 19 -5.60 4.31 -4.44
C GLU A 19 -5.76 2.79 -4.30
N VAL A 20 -4.66 2.04 -4.33
CA VAL A 20 -4.68 0.58 -4.13
C VAL A 20 -4.99 0.25 -2.67
N ILE A 21 -4.42 0.99 -1.72
CA ILE A 21 -4.72 0.86 -0.29
C ILE A 21 -6.22 1.07 -0.05
N LYS A 22 -6.78 2.18 -0.55
CA LYS A 22 -8.23 2.47 -0.41
C LYS A 22 -9.10 1.33 -0.93
N GLN A 23 -8.76 0.75 -2.08
CA GLN A 23 -9.53 -0.36 -2.65
C GLN A 23 -9.41 -1.66 -1.85
N LEU A 24 -8.24 -1.95 -1.27
CA LEU A 24 -8.03 -3.12 -0.42
C LEU A 24 -8.78 -2.97 0.91
N GLU A 25 -8.74 -1.78 1.51
CA GLU A 25 -9.48 -1.45 2.73
C GLU A 25 -10.99 -1.51 2.52
N ALA A 26 -11.50 -0.98 1.40
CA ALA A 26 -12.92 -1.08 1.04
C ALA A 26 -13.41 -2.54 0.88
N LYS A 27 -12.50 -3.47 0.60
CA LYS A 27 -12.77 -4.92 0.54
C LYS A 27 -12.56 -5.65 1.87
N GLY A 28 -12.26 -4.93 2.95
CA GLY A 28 -12.05 -5.50 4.28
C GLY A 28 -10.66 -6.12 4.49
N HIS A 29 -9.65 -5.63 3.76
CA HIS A 29 -8.25 -6.00 3.97
C HIS A 29 -7.48 -4.87 4.67
N GLN A 30 -6.33 -5.20 5.26
CA GLN A 30 -5.36 -4.21 5.74
C GLN A 30 -4.25 -4.05 4.71
N ALA A 31 -3.80 -2.83 4.44
CA ALA A 31 -2.74 -2.56 3.48
C ALA A 31 -1.76 -1.51 4.01
N PHE A 32 -0.46 -1.79 3.87
CA PHE A 32 0.62 -0.91 4.29
C PHE A 32 1.56 -0.63 3.12
N ALA A 33 1.95 0.63 2.93
CA ALA A 33 3.01 1.02 1.99
C ALA A 33 4.12 1.73 2.77
N PRO A 34 5.28 1.09 2.99
CA PRO A 34 6.43 1.73 3.61
C PRO A 34 6.90 2.94 2.79
N ARG A 35 7.32 4.01 3.48
CA ARG A 35 8.07 5.10 2.85
C ARG A 35 9.56 4.82 3.04
N SER A 36 10.35 5.00 1.99
CA SER A 36 11.81 5.12 2.12
C SER A 36 12.12 6.34 3.00
N GLN A 37 13.07 6.20 3.94
CA GLN A 37 13.56 7.30 4.77
C GLN A 37 14.09 8.46 3.94
#